data_AF-A0A7C6B1T1-F1
#
_entry.id   AF-A0A7C6B1T1-F1
#
_cell.length_a   1.000
_cell.length_b   1.000
_cell.length_c   1.000
_cell.angle_alpha   90.00
_cell.angle_beta   90.00
_cell.angle_gamma   90.00
#
_symmetry.space_group_name_H-M   'P 1'
#
loop_
_entity.id
_entity.type
_entity.pdbx_description
1 polymer ?
#
loop_
_entity_poly.entity_id
_entity_poly.type
_entity_poly.pdbx_seq_one_letter_code
_entity_poly.pdbx_strand_id
1 'polypeptide(L)'
;KRLDDQESLYAQILGASYAGHGKEQEDYTVRVIDPQHPVVRGVKDYSVIDERHWPKLHVSDVQIFLEAGATDRRSIHGYTRTYGAGRVCYLANGHHREVLESPPVQQMIVEAANWCLAPRLAALKQIDLTQQDR
;
A
#
# COMPACT_ATOMS: atom_id res chain seq x y z
N LYS A 1 -19.95 -9.72 9.33
CA LYS A 1 -21.28 -9.06 9.45
C LYS A 1 -21.00 -7.58 9.71
N ARG A 2 -21.38 -6.66 8.80
CA ARG A 2 -21.27 -5.21 9.03
C ARG A 2 -22.11 -4.86 10.25
N LEU A 3 -21.55 -4.15 11.23
CA LEU A 3 -22.22 -3.86 12.50
C LEU A 3 -23.19 -2.67 12.42
N ASP A 4 -23.14 -1.89 11.34
CA ASP A 4 -24.12 -0.89 10.91
C ASP A 4 -23.83 -0.48 9.45
N ASP A 5 -24.80 0.15 8.78
CA ASP A 5 -24.62 0.72 7.43
C ASP A 5 -23.82 2.05 7.45
N GLN A 6 -23.23 2.39 8.60
CA GLN A 6 -22.41 3.59 8.77
C GLN A 6 -21.00 3.36 8.23
N GLU A 7 -20.37 4.45 7.78
CA GLU A 7 -18.98 4.41 7.32
C GLU A 7 -18.04 4.32 8.53
N SER A 8 -17.35 3.19 8.67
CA SER A 8 -16.45 2.98 9.80
C SER A 8 -15.23 3.89 9.71
N LEU A 9 -14.67 4.27 10.86
CA LEU A 9 -13.40 5.00 10.92
C LEU A 9 -12.29 4.28 10.14
N TYR A 10 -12.30 2.94 10.14
CA TYR A 10 -11.37 2.14 9.34
C TYR A 10 -11.52 2.41 7.83
N ALA A 11 -12.76 2.46 7.31
CA ALA A 11 -13.02 2.79 5.92
C ALA A 11 -12.62 4.25 5.60
N GLN A 12 -12.83 5.19 6.53
CA GLN A 12 -12.42 6.58 6.37
C GLN A 12 -10.90 6.74 6.33
N ILE A 13 -10.16 6.03 7.18
CA ILE A 13 -8.69 6.02 7.21
C ILE A 13 -8.16 5.38 5.91
N LEU A 14 -8.66 4.19 5.57
CA LEU A 14 -8.17 3.44 4.41
C LEU A 14 -8.57 4.12 3.09
N GLY A 15 -9.72 4.79 3.05
CA GLY A 15 -10.29 5.38 1.83
C GLY A 15 -10.87 4.34 0.88
N ALA A 16 -11.04 3.11 1.35
CA ALA A 16 -11.47 1.99 0.54
C ALA A 16 -12.31 1.00 1.36
N SER A 17 -13.12 0.21 0.67
CA SER A 17 -13.82 -0.94 1.24
C SER A 17 -13.55 -2.21 0.45
N TYR A 18 -13.71 -3.35 1.10
CA TYR A 18 -13.72 -4.65 0.44
C TYR A 18 -14.81 -4.70 -0.66
N ALA A 19 -14.45 -5.16 -1.86
CA ALA A 19 -15.39 -5.39 -2.98
C ALA A 19 -15.09 -6.68 -3.76
N GLY A 20 -14.65 -7.72 -3.05
CA GLY A 20 -14.43 -9.06 -3.60
C GLY A 20 -12.97 -9.52 -3.52
N HIS A 21 -12.77 -10.82 -3.67
CA HIS A 21 -11.47 -11.46 -3.81
C HIS A 21 -11.51 -12.59 -4.85
N GLY A 22 -10.33 -12.96 -5.36
CA GLY A 22 -10.10 -14.08 -6.27
C GLY A 22 -10.08 -15.41 -5.52
N LYS A 23 -9.44 -16.42 -6.11
CA LYS A 23 -9.20 -17.69 -5.40
C LYS A 23 -8.06 -17.50 -4.41
N GLU A 24 -8.07 -18.26 -3.32
CA GLU A 24 -7.04 -18.20 -2.27
C GLU A 24 -5.61 -18.45 -2.77
N GLN A 25 -5.45 -19.35 -3.75
CA GLN A 25 -4.17 -19.68 -4.38
C GLN A 25 -4.20 -19.30 -5.86
N GLU A 26 -4.49 -18.03 -6.15
CA GLU A 26 -4.44 -17.50 -7.50
C GLU A 26 -3.00 -17.16 -7.88
N ASP A 27 -2.51 -17.69 -9.00
CA ASP A 27 -1.27 -17.23 -9.63
C ASP A 27 -1.55 -15.98 -10.46
N TYR A 28 -0.91 -14.86 -10.11
CA TYR A 28 -1.03 -13.62 -10.84
C TYR A 28 0.26 -12.79 -10.81
N THR A 29 0.37 -11.88 -11.77
CA THR A 29 1.45 -10.89 -11.82
C THR A 29 1.01 -9.58 -11.16
N VAL A 30 1.85 -9.05 -10.28
CA VAL A 30 1.80 -7.69 -9.78
C VAL A 30 2.72 -6.82 -10.63
N ARG A 31 2.17 -5.71 -11.13
CA ARG A 31 2.85 -4.73 -11.98
C ARG A 31 3.09 -3.44 -11.23
N VAL A 32 4.30 -2.91 -11.36
CA VAL A 32 4.67 -1.59 -10.86
C VAL A 32 4.26 -0.55 -11.89
N ILE A 33 3.18 0.19 -11.61
CA ILE A 33 2.60 1.17 -12.56
C ILE A 33 3.11 2.60 -12.33
N ASP A 34 3.68 2.88 -11.16
CA ASP A 34 4.39 4.12 -10.85
C ASP A 34 5.78 3.79 -10.26
N PRO A 35 6.79 3.54 -11.12
CA PRO A 35 8.13 3.14 -10.67
C PRO A 35 8.90 4.26 -9.96
N GLN A 36 8.39 5.49 -9.97
CA GLN A 36 8.99 6.62 -9.25
C GLN A 36 8.50 6.69 -7.79
N HIS A 37 7.41 5.98 -7.45
CA HIS A 37 6.87 6.01 -6.11
C HIS A 37 7.86 5.41 -5.09
N PRO A 38 8.18 6.09 -3.96
CA PRO A 38 9.22 5.64 -3.05
C PRO A 38 9.04 4.23 -2.49
N VAL A 39 7.79 3.78 -2.31
CA VAL A 39 7.45 2.44 -1.77
C VAL A 39 7.89 1.31 -2.68
N VAL A 40 8.02 1.55 -3.99
CA VAL A 40 8.44 0.55 -4.99
C VAL A 40 9.83 0.83 -5.54
N ARG A 41 10.63 1.65 -4.85
CA ARG A 41 12.00 1.96 -5.27
C ARG A 41 12.81 0.69 -5.41
N GLY A 42 13.19 0.35 -6.65
CA GLY A 42 13.99 -0.85 -6.97
C GLY A 42 13.17 -2.15 -7.08
N VAL A 43 11.85 -2.08 -6.94
CA VAL A 43 10.94 -3.22 -7.15
C VAL A 43 10.58 -3.30 -8.63
N LYS A 44 10.60 -4.50 -9.19
CA LYS A 44 10.11 -4.80 -10.54
C LYS A 44 8.80 -5.57 -10.46
N ASP A 45 8.12 -5.74 -11.59
CA ASP A 45 7.00 -6.67 -11.72
C ASP A 45 7.40 -8.06 -11.19
N TYR A 46 6.48 -8.69 -10.46
CA TYR A 46 6.70 -10.00 -9.83
C TYR A 46 5.45 -10.86 -9.91
N SER A 47 5.66 -12.18 -10.02
CA SER A 47 4.59 -13.17 -9.92
C SER A 47 4.43 -13.63 -8.48
N VAL A 48 3.21 -13.96 -8.09
CA VAL A 48 2.85 -14.39 -6.74
C VAL A 48 1.67 -15.35 -6.79
N ILE A 49 1.64 -16.30 -5.84
CA ILE A 49 0.48 -17.14 -5.57
C ILE A 49 -0.12 -16.66 -4.25
N ASP A 50 -1.29 -16.03 -4.31
CA ASP A 50 -1.93 -15.35 -3.17
C ASP A 50 -3.44 -15.14 -3.43
N GLU A 51 -4.13 -14.49 -2.51
CA GLU A 51 -5.54 -14.11 -2.65
C GLU A 51 -5.69 -12.66 -3.13
N ARG A 52 -5.98 -12.50 -4.43
CA ARG A 52 -6.11 -11.17 -5.03
C ARG A 52 -7.40 -10.48 -4.59
N HIS A 53 -7.31 -9.27 -4.04
CA HIS A 53 -8.46 -8.49 -3.60
C HIS A 53 -8.83 -7.35 -4.58
N TRP A 54 -10.11 -6.99 -4.68
CA TRP A 54 -10.57 -5.79 -5.40
C TRP A 54 -11.11 -4.75 -4.42
N PRO A 55 -10.26 -3.89 -3.84
CA PRO A 55 -10.74 -2.78 -3.02
C PRO A 55 -11.52 -1.78 -3.90
N LYS A 56 -12.64 -1.29 -3.39
CA LYS A 56 -13.37 -0.15 -3.95
C LYS A 56 -12.92 1.10 -3.23
N LEU A 57 -12.33 2.04 -3.97
CA LEU A 57 -11.95 3.36 -3.45
C LEU A 57 -13.18 4.27 -3.30
N HIS A 58 -13.18 5.08 -2.25
CA HIS A 58 -14.22 6.09 -1.95
C HIS A 58 -13.66 7.51 -1.93
N VAL A 59 -12.37 7.66 -2.19
CA VAL A 59 -11.61 8.92 -2.09
C VAL A 59 -10.73 9.10 -3.33
N SER A 60 -10.30 10.34 -3.59
CA SER A 60 -9.52 10.72 -4.76
C SER A 60 -8.07 11.11 -4.45
N ASP A 61 -7.68 11.14 -3.18
CA ASP A 61 -6.34 11.51 -2.70
C ASP A 61 -5.33 10.34 -2.72
N VAL A 62 -5.71 9.21 -3.33
CA VAL A 62 -4.84 8.05 -3.45
C VAL A 62 -3.81 8.22 -4.58
N GLN A 63 -2.58 7.79 -4.34
CA GLN A 63 -1.59 7.53 -5.38
C GLN A 63 -1.41 6.03 -5.52
N ILE A 64 -1.90 5.48 -6.64
CA ILE A 64 -1.84 4.04 -6.94
C ILE A 64 -0.49 3.75 -7.61
N PHE A 65 0.24 2.75 -7.11
CA PHE A 65 1.57 2.41 -7.61
C PHE A 65 1.73 0.91 -7.96
N LEU A 66 0.77 0.05 -7.59
CA LEU A 66 0.71 -1.35 -8.03
C LEU A 66 -0.67 -1.72 -8.58
N GLU A 67 -0.68 -2.51 -9.65
CA GLU A 67 -1.85 -3.22 -10.15
C GLU A 67 -1.57 -4.72 -10.27
N ALA A 68 -2.57 -5.57 -10.08
CA ALA A 68 -2.47 -7.01 -10.29
C ALA A 68 -3.48 -7.51 -11.33
N GLY A 69 -3.04 -8.39 -12.23
CA GLY A 69 -3.92 -9.10 -13.16
C GLY A 69 -3.26 -9.54 -14.48
N ALA A 70 -3.92 -10.46 -15.18
CA ALA A 70 -3.47 -10.99 -16.46
C ALA A 70 -4.27 -10.46 -17.67
N THR A 71 -5.61 -10.32 -17.60
CA THR A 71 -6.40 -9.98 -18.81
C THR A 71 -7.84 -9.52 -18.61
N ASP A 72 -8.53 -9.80 -17.50
CA ASP A 72 -9.99 -9.61 -17.37
C ASP A 72 -10.43 -8.55 -16.35
N ARG A 73 -9.71 -8.40 -15.23
CA ARG A 73 -10.02 -7.39 -14.22
C ARG A 73 -8.77 -6.99 -13.45
N ARG A 74 -8.33 -5.74 -13.63
CA ARG A 74 -7.24 -5.15 -12.84
C ARG A 74 -7.68 -4.97 -11.38
N SER A 75 -6.79 -5.33 -10.47
CA SER A 75 -6.93 -5.10 -9.04
C SER A 75 -5.94 -4.01 -8.62
N ILE A 76 -6.41 -3.02 -7.85
CA ILE A 76 -5.54 -2.09 -7.14
C ILE A 76 -4.80 -2.91 -6.07
N HIS A 77 -3.48 -2.99 -6.18
CA HIS A 77 -2.66 -3.85 -5.32
C HIS A 77 -1.78 -3.07 -4.35
N GLY A 78 -1.62 -1.77 -4.59
CA GLY A 78 -0.84 -0.89 -3.73
C GLY A 78 -1.15 0.57 -4.00
N TYR A 79 -1.45 1.32 -2.94
CA TYR A 79 -1.65 2.76 -3.01
C TYR A 79 -1.26 3.44 -1.70
N THR A 80 -0.92 4.73 -1.79
CA THR A 80 -0.75 5.59 -0.63
C THR A 80 -1.82 6.68 -0.58
N ARG A 81 -2.06 7.23 0.60
CA ARG A 81 -2.88 8.44 0.81
C ARG A 81 -2.55 9.12 2.13
N THR A 82 -3.19 10.25 2.39
CA THR A 82 -3.14 10.92 3.69
C THR A 82 -4.48 10.86 4.41
N TYR A 83 -4.46 10.85 5.73
CA TYR A 83 -5.65 10.98 6.56
C TYR A 83 -5.33 11.80 7.79
N GLY A 84 -5.91 13.01 7.88
CA GLY A 84 -5.46 14.03 8.83
C GLY A 84 -3.98 14.36 8.62
N ALA A 85 -3.19 14.32 9.70
CA ALA A 85 -1.73 14.48 9.63
C ALA A 85 -0.98 13.16 9.32
N GLY A 86 -1.70 12.05 9.21
CA GLY A 86 -1.15 10.71 9.00
C GLY A 86 -0.94 10.35 7.53
N ARG A 87 -0.12 9.33 7.33
CA ARG A 87 0.17 8.70 6.03
C ARG A 87 -0.29 7.24 6.08
N VAL A 88 -0.97 6.80 5.04
CA VAL A 88 -1.48 5.43 4.90
C VAL A 88 -0.89 4.82 3.65
N CYS A 89 -0.31 3.62 3.78
CA CYS A 89 0.15 2.79 2.67
C CYS A 89 -0.59 1.47 2.73
N TYR A 90 -1.28 1.11 1.66
CA TYR A 90 -1.94 -0.18 1.48
C TYR A 90 -1.09 -1.04 0.54
N LEU A 91 -0.82 -2.27 0.96
CA LEU A 91 -0.22 -3.33 0.15
C LEU A 91 -1.12 -4.56 0.28
N ALA A 92 -1.58 -5.11 -0.84
CA ALA A 92 -2.60 -6.17 -0.84
C ALA A 92 -2.04 -7.57 -0.54
N ASN A 93 -0.79 -7.85 -0.93
CA ASN A 93 -0.17 -9.16 -0.75
C ASN A 93 0.13 -9.48 0.72
N GLY A 94 -0.09 -10.72 1.14
CA GLY A 94 0.33 -11.20 2.46
C GLY A 94 -0.51 -12.30 3.10
N HIS A 95 -1.30 -13.06 2.33
CA HIS A 95 -2.13 -14.14 2.90
C HIS A 95 -1.30 -15.29 3.48
N HIS A 96 -0.17 -15.61 2.84
CA HIS A 96 0.71 -16.71 3.23
C HIS A 96 2.12 -16.22 3.59
N ARG A 97 2.82 -17.05 4.38
CA ARG A 97 4.18 -16.75 4.85
C ARG A 97 5.15 -16.56 3.70
N GLU A 98 5.05 -17.39 2.68
CA GLU A 98 5.91 -17.38 1.49
C GLU A 98 5.79 -16.06 0.72
N VAL A 99 4.59 -15.47 0.70
CA VAL A 99 4.36 -14.15 0.11
C VAL A 99 5.05 -13.07 0.93
N LEU A 100 4.89 -13.12 2.25
CA LEU A 100 5.56 -12.18 3.16
C LEU A 100 7.08 -12.32 3.12
N GLU A 101 7.62 -13.52 2.93
CA GLU A 101 9.07 -13.77 2.81
C GLU A 101 9.63 -13.42 1.42
N SER A 102 8.78 -13.09 0.45
CA SER A 102 9.25 -12.73 -0.89
C SER A 102 10.07 -11.43 -0.87
N PRO A 103 11.22 -11.37 -1.56
CA PRO A 103 12.06 -10.17 -1.62
C PRO A 103 11.33 -8.87 -2.01
N PRO A 104 10.47 -8.84 -3.06
CA PRO A 104 9.76 -7.61 -3.42
C PRO A 104 8.79 -7.15 -2.32
N VAL A 105 8.10 -8.08 -1.64
CA VAL A 105 7.16 -7.73 -0.56
C VAL A 105 7.90 -7.22 0.67
N GLN A 106 9.00 -7.87 1.09
CA GLN A 106 9.84 -7.40 2.19
C GLN A 106 10.39 -5.98 1.93
N GLN A 107 10.89 -5.74 0.71
CA GLN A 107 11.39 -4.42 0.31
C GLN A 107 10.28 -3.36 0.39
N MET A 108 9.08 -3.66 -0.13
CA MET A 108 7.95 -2.73 -0.07
C MET A 108 7.47 -2.46 1.36
N ILE A 109 7.50 -3.44 2.27
CA ILE A 109 7.14 -3.23 3.68
C ILE A 109 8.09 -2.22 4.33
N VAL A 110 9.40 -2.36 4.09
CA VAL A 110 10.41 -1.43 4.62
C VAL A 110 10.23 -0.03 4.01
N GLU A 111 10.05 0.07 2.70
CA GLU A 111 9.90 1.37 2.05
C GLU A 111 8.55 2.04 2.36
N ALA A 112 7.49 1.26 2.60
CA ALA A 112 6.21 1.76 3.11
C ALA A 112 6.38 2.38 4.50
N ALA A 113 7.10 1.71 5.41
CA ALA A 113 7.40 2.26 6.73
C ALA A 113 8.21 3.57 6.63
N ASN A 114 9.25 3.59 5.80
CA ASN A 114 10.05 4.79 5.53
C ASN A 114 9.19 5.93 4.97
N TRP A 115 8.31 5.63 4.01
CA TRP A 115 7.41 6.62 3.41
C TRP A 115 6.43 7.20 4.43
N CYS A 116 5.87 6.38 5.31
CA CYS A 116 4.98 6.84 6.39
C CYS A 116 5.72 7.76 7.38
N LEU A 117 6.99 7.47 7.70
CA LEU A 117 7.79 8.23 8.66
C LEU A 117 8.46 9.48 8.06
N ALA A 118 8.59 9.58 6.74
CA ALA A 118 9.38 10.61 6.08
C ALA A 118 9.08 12.07 6.52
N PRO A 119 7.81 12.52 6.69
CA PRO A 119 7.54 13.87 7.17
C PRO A 119 8.08 14.12 8.58
N ARG A 120 7.94 13.12 9.46
CA ARG A 120 8.39 13.21 10.85
C ARG A 120 9.92 13.25 10.93
N LEU A 121 10.59 12.43 10.12
CA LEU A 121 12.05 12.41 10.03
C LEU A 121 12.61 13.72 9.47
N ALA A 122 11.95 14.31 8.48
CA ALA A 122 12.33 15.63 7.96
C ALA A 122 12.22 16.72 9.03
N ALA A 123 11.12 16.72 9.80
CA ALA A 123 10.93 17.65 10.91
C ALA A 123 11.99 17.49 12.03
N LEU A 124 12.39 16.26 12.37
CA LEU A 124 13.46 16.01 13.35
C LEU A 124 14.81 16.59 12.90
N LYS A 125 15.19 16.33 11.64
CA LYS A 125 16.45 16.84 11.08
C LYS A 125 16.53 18.37 11.09
N GLN A 126 15.41 19.06 10.84
CA GLN A 126 15.36 20.51 10.93
C GLN A 126 15.57 21.01 12.35
N ILE A 127 15.02 20.33 13.36
CA ILE A 127 15.23 20.68 14.77
C ILE A 127 16.70 20.55 15.14
N ASP A 128 17.34 19.43 14.80
CA ASP A 128 18.75 19.18 15.13
C ASP A 128 19.69 20.24 14.51
N LEU A 129 19.49 20.60 13.24
CA LEU A 129 20.27 21.66 12.57
C LEU A 129 20.14 23.02 13.28
N THR A 130 18.92 23.40 13.69
CA THR A 130 18.69 24.67 14.41
C THR A 130 19.23 24.70 15.85
N GLN A 131 19.60 23.54 16.40
CA GLN A 131 20.26 23.43 17.70
C GLN A 131 21.79 23.38 17.58
N GLN A 132 22.34 22.91 16.45
CA GLN A 132 23.77 22.94 16.17
C GLN A 132 24.33 24.33 15.84
N ASP A 133 23.48 25.22 15.30
CA ASP A 133 23.85 26.61 14.97
C ASP A 133 23.68 27.61 16.14
N ARG A 134 23.52 27.11 17.38
CA ARG A 134 23.44 27.90 18.62
C ARG A 134 24.57 27.55 19.58
#